data_AF-A0A7D4E847-F1
#
_entry.id   AF-A0A7D4E847-F1
#
_cell.length_a   1.000
_cell.length_b   1.000
_cell.length_c   1.000
_cell.angle_alpha   90.00
_cell.angle_beta   90.00
_cell.angle_gamma   90.00
#
_symmetry.space_group_name_H-M   'P 1'
#
loop_
_entity.id
_entity.type
_entity.pdbx_description
1 polymer ?
#
loop_
_entity_poly.entity_id
_entity_poly.type
_entity_poly.pdbx_seq_one_letter_code
_entity_poly.pdbx_strand_id
1 'polypeptide(L)' 'MADIAAVFHWPPATMYPMDLQDLANWRERARVRIESE' A
#
# COMPACT_ATOMS: atom_id res chain seq x y z
N MET A 1 2.76 -5.17 -2.63
CA MET A 1 2.72 -4.10 -3.65
C MET A 1 1.34 -4.03 -4.31
N ALA A 2 0.79 -5.14 -4.82
CA ALA A 2 -0.56 -5.18 -5.42
C ALA A 2 -1.69 -4.76 -4.45
N ASP A 3 -1.60 -5.17 -3.18
CA ASP A 3 -2.62 -4.87 -2.16
C ASP A 3 -2.77 -3.35 -1.91
N ILE A 4 -1.63 -2.63 -1.88
CA ILE A 4 -1.61 -1.18 -1.68
C ILE A 4 -2.13 -0.47 -2.94
N ALA A 5 -1.80 -0.97 -4.12
CA ALA A 5 -2.20 -0.35 -5.39
C ALA A 5 -3.71 -0.42 -5.59
N ALA A 6 -4.32 -1.55 -5.22
CA ALA A 6 -5.77 -1.74 -5.27
C ALA A 6 -6.51 -0.87 -4.23
N VAL A 7 -5.98 -0.77 -3.00
CA VAL A 7 -6.63 0.01 -1.92
C VAL A 7 -6.47 1.52 -2.12
N PHE A 8 -5.30 1.99 -2.55
CA PHE A 8 -4.98 3.43 -2.63
C PHE A 8 -4.99 4.00 -4.04
N HIS A 9 -5.23 3.17 -5.07
CA HIS A 9 -5.19 3.59 -6.49
C HIS A 9 -3.88 4.31 -6.88
N TRP A 10 -2.78 3.96 -6.20
CA TRP A 10 -1.51 4.65 -6.40
C TRP A 10 -0.82 4.23 -7.70
N PRO A 11 -0.26 5.18 -8.46
CA PRO A 11 0.51 4.87 -9.65
C PRO A 11 1.85 4.21 -9.27
N PRO A 12 2.41 3.31 -10.11
CA PRO A 12 3.67 2.61 -9.85
C PRO A 12 4.85 3.55 -9.56
N ALA A 13 4.84 4.75 -10.15
CA ALA A 13 5.83 5.80 -9.94
C ALA A 13 5.89 6.33 -8.50
N THR A 14 4.82 6.17 -7.72
CA THR A 14 4.78 6.55 -6.30
C THR A 14 5.32 5.43 -5.41
N MET A 15 5.21 4.17 -5.84
CA MET A 15 5.72 3.00 -5.09
C MET A 15 7.20 2.74 -5.32
N TYR A 16 7.70 3.03 -6.53
CA TYR A 16 9.10 2.81 -6.92
C TYR A 16 10.14 3.55 -6.07
N PRO A 17 9.96 4.83 -5.70
CA PRO A 17 10.91 5.55 -4.86
C PRO A 17 10.71 5.24 -3.37
N MET A 18 9.70 4.46 -3.00
CA MET A 18 9.33 4.19 -1.61
C MET A 18 10.10 2.98 -1.09
N ASP A 19 10.70 3.10 0.09
CA ASP A 19 11.49 2.02 0.68
C ASP A 19 10.58 0.84 1.10
N LEU A 20 11.15 -0.37 1.21
CA LEU A 20 10.38 -1.57 1.58
C LEU A 20 9.73 -1.43 2.96
N GLN A 21 10.37 -0.70 3.88
CA GLN A 21 9.82 -0.38 5.20
C GLN A 21 8.56 0.49 5.12
N ASP A 22 8.58 1.51 4.26
CA ASP A 22 7.41 2.37 4.06
C ASP A 22 6.28 1.60 3.37
N LEU A 23 6.61 0.77 2.37
CA LEU A 23 5.63 -0.13 1.76
C LEU A 23 5.05 -1.11 2.79
N ALA A 24 5.83 -1.64 3.72
CA ALA A 24 5.31 -2.51 4.78
C ALA A 24 4.31 -1.78 5.70
N ASN A 25 4.60 -0.53 6.08
CA ASN A 25 3.67 0.31 6.85
C ASN A 25 2.35 0.57 6.10
N TRP A 26 2.43 0.85 4.80
CA TRP A 26 1.24 1.06 3.97
C TRP A 26 0.45 -0.23 3.74
N ARG A 27 1.11 -1.40 3.68
CA ARG A 27 0.43 -2.71 3.62
C ARG A 27 -0.39 -2.96 4.88
N GLU A 28 0.15 -2.64 6.05
CA GLU A 28 -0.59 -2.85 7.31
C GLU A 28 -1.84 -1.95 7.38
N ARG A 29 -1.70 -0.68 6.97
CA ARG A 29 -2.84 0.25 6.87
C ARG A 29 -3.89 -0.22 5.86
N ALA A 30 -3.45 -0.71 4.69
CA ALA A 30 -4.33 -1.28 3.68
C ALA A 30 -5.10 -2.49 4.23
N ARG A 31 -4.40 -3.37 4.97
CA ARG A 31 -4.98 -4.58 5.58
C ARG A 31 -6.05 -4.26 6.61
N VAL A 32 -5.78 -3.32 7.54
CA VAL A 32 -6.76 -2.86 8.53
C VAL A 32 -8.00 -2.28 7.83
N ARG A 33 -7.81 -1.57 6.72
CA ARG A 33 -8.90 -0.94 5.98
C ARG A 33 -9.77 -1.96 5.23
N ILE A 34 -9.16 -2.99 4.62
CA ILE A 34 -9.87 -4.11 3.98
C ILE A 34 -10.64 -4.94 5.02
N GLU A 35 -10.07 -5.16 6.21
CA GLU A 35 -10.73 -5.93 7.27
C GLU A 35 -11.88 -5.15 7.94
N SER A 36 -11.86 -3.82 7.84
CA SER A 36 -12.89 -2.94 8.41
C SER A 36 -14.02 -2.59 7.42
N GLU A 37 -13.97 -3.07 6.18
CA GLU A 37 -14.98 -2.84 5.14
C GLU A 37 -15.87 -4.07 4.91
#